data_AF-A0A0H4C9K0-F1
#
_entry.id   AF-A0A0H4C9K0-F1
#
_cell.length_a   1.000
_cell.length_b   1.000
_cell.length_c   1.000
_cell.angle_alpha   90.00
_cell.angle_beta   90.00
_cell.angle_gamma   90.00
#
_symmetry.space_group_name_H-M   'P 1'
#
loop_
_entity.id
_entity.type
_entity.pdbx_description
1 polymer ?
#
loop_
_entity_poly.entity_id
_entity_poly.type
_entity_poly.pdbx_seq_one_letter_code
_entity_poly.pdbx_strand_id
1 'polypeptide(L)'
;MTEPVAAAAPTAEDLLGPALHEEVVAHFTAKLGAPSEATVRHQVRECLRYLYLVSRHPDRLGGLFLPVEQDIDEIWHYLILQTREYRDLCENRLPGGHFIHHRSISYDAYQEAPGREAVAEEALRWIPLYTAAFGPFDADALPHWTIVRFLHHELGLSLEEISALGDDAHSPDGPTAPERDHT
;
A
#
# COMPACT_ATOMS: atom_id res chain seq x y z
N MET A 1 30.38 -2.36 -14.08
CA MET A 1 28.94 -2.20 -14.39
C MET A 1 28.32 -1.63 -13.14
N THR A 2 27.99 -0.35 -13.14
CA THR A 2 27.34 0.32 -12.00
C THR A 2 25.90 -0.16 -11.99
N GLU A 3 25.48 -0.83 -10.92
CA GLU A 3 24.06 -1.15 -10.74
C GLU A 3 23.25 0.15 -10.81
N PRO A 4 22.09 0.18 -11.49
CA PRO A 4 21.23 1.34 -11.47
C PRO A 4 20.79 1.56 -10.03
N VAL A 5 21.16 2.70 -9.44
CA VAL A 5 20.55 3.19 -8.21
C VAL A 5 19.05 3.19 -8.45
N ALA A 6 18.30 2.39 -7.68
CA ALA A 6 16.85 2.37 -7.74
C ALA A 6 16.37 3.82 -7.59
N ALA A 7 15.77 4.37 -8.64
CA ALA A 7 15.21 5.70 -8.57
C ALA A 7 14.17 5.72 -7.46
N ALA A 8 14.22 6.74 -6.59
CA ALA A 8 13.24 6.93 -5.54
C ALA A 8 11.82 6.91 -6.14
N ALA A 9 10.86 6.30 -5.45
CA ALA A 9 9.49 6.30 -5.93
C ALA A 9 8.96 7.74 -6.06
N PRO A 10 8.14 8.02 -7.09
CA PRO A 10 7.62 9.36 -7.33
C PRO A 10 6.73 9.82 -6.18
N THR A 11 6.70 11.13 -5.92
CA THR A 11 5.77 11.72 -4.95
C THR A 11 4.34 11.72 -5.49
N ALA A 12 3.36 11.97 -4.63
CA ALA A 12 1.97 12.12 -5.06
C ALA A 12 1.78 13.30 -6.02
N GLU A 13 2.54 14.38 -5.84
CA GLU A 13 2.54 15.53 -6.74
C GLU A 13 3.17 15.18 -8.09
N ASP A 14 4.25 14.39 -8.13
CA ASP A 14 4.84 13.89 -9.38
C ASP A 14 3.83 13.01 -10.15
N LEU A 15 3.09 12.16 -9.43
CA LEU A 15 2.10 11.25 -10.02
C LEU A 15 0.88 11.99 -10.55
N LEU A 16 0.27 12.90 -9.78
CA LEU A 16 -0.93 13.62 -10.23
C LEU A 16 -0.63 14.83 -11.11
N GLY A 17 0.58 15.39 -10.99
CA GLY A 17 0.87 16.75 -11.42
C GLY A 17 0.28 17.79 -10.46
N PRO A 18 0.87 19.00 -10.39
CA PRO A 18 0.55 20.00 -9.36
C PRO A 18 -0.91 20.45 -9.40
N ALA A 19 -1.49 20.64 -10.58
CA ALA A 19 -2.86 21.14 -10.71
C ALA A 19 -3.90 20.17 -10.14
N LEU A 20 -3.83 18.89 -10.52
CA LEU A 20 -4.75 17.88 -10.03
C LEU A 20 -4.49 17.54 -8.56
N HIS A 21 -3.22 17.53 -8.14
CA HIS A 21 -2.88 17.34 -6.73
C HIS A 21 -3.55 18.40 -5.84
N GLU A 22 -3.41 19.69 -6.17
CA GLU A 22 -4.04 20.76 -5.40
C GLU A 22 -5.57 20.73 -5.49
N GLU A 23 -6.15 20.33 -6.63
CA GLU A 23 -7.60 20.15 -6.76
C GLU A 23 -8.12 19.09 -5.79
N VAL A 24 -7.47 17.92 -5.74
CA VAL A 24 -7.85 16.84 -4.82
C VAL A 24 -7.75 17.31 -3.37
N VAL A 25 -6.64 17.96 -3.00
CA VAL A 25 -6.45 18.49 -1.64
C VAL A 25 -7.53 19.53 -1.31
N ALA A 26 -7.83 20.46 -2.21
CA ALA A 26 -8.87 21.47 -2.02
C ALA A 26 -10.27 20.83 -1.89
N HIS A 27 -10.56 19.78 -2.66
CA HIS A 27 -11.83 19.08 -2.60
C HIS A 27 -12.08 18.45 -1.22
N PHE A 28 -11.08 17.73 -0.69
CA PHE A 28 -11.22 17.02 0.58
C PHE A 28 -11.10 17.93 1.80
N THR A 29 -10.40 19.06 1.70
CA THR A 29 -10.34 20.07 2.76
C THR A 29 -11.59 20.94 2.87
N ALA A 30 -12.34 21.10 1.77
CA ALA A 30 -13.56 21.91 1.75
C ALA A 30 -14.79 21.21 2.37
N LYS A 31 -14.73 19.90 2.68
CA LYS A 31 -15.85 19.15 3.27
C LYS A 31 -16.13 19.63 4.71
N LEU A 32 -17.41 19.67 5.10
CA LEU A 32 -17.78 19.97 6.49
C LEU A 32 -17.23 18.89 7.44
N GLY A 33 -16.44 19.29 8.43
CA GLY A 33 -15.77 18.35 9.34
C GLY A 33 -14.55 17.66 8.72
N ALA A 34 -14.01 18.18 7.61
CA ALA A 34 -12.80 17.67 7.01
C ALA A 34 -11.60 17.69 7.98
N PRO A 35 -10.65 16.75 7.82
CA PRO A 35 -9.34 16.83 8.45
C PRO A 35 -8.59 18.10 8.07
N SER A 36 -7.48 18.37 8.77
CA SER A 36 -6.56 19.45 8.38
C SER A 36 -6.00 19.22 6.97
N GLU A 37 -5.63 20.28 6.27
CA GLU A 37 -4.99 20.17 4.95
C GLU A 37 -3.74 19.28 4.97
N ALA A 38 -2.93 19.37 6.03
CA ALA A 38 -1.78 18.49 6.20
C ALA A 38 -2.20 17.01 6.22
N THR A 39 -3.23 16.67 6.99
CA THR A 39 -3.79 15.30 7.01
C THR A 39 -4.30 14.87 5.64
N VAL A 40 -5.02 15.73 4.92
CA VAL A 40 -5.50 15.42 3.57
C VAL A 40 -4.33 15.15 2.61
N ARG A 41 -3.24 15.93 2.70
CA ARG A 41 -2.03 15.68 1.89
C ARG A 41 -1.40 14.32 2.21
N HIS A 42 -1.41 13.87 3.47
CA HIS A 42 -0.97 12.52 3.83
C HIS A 42 -1.91 11.44 3.29
N GLN A 43 -3.24 11.66 3.34
CA GLN A 43 -4.22 10.74 2.75
C GLN A 43 -4.02 10.59 1.23
N VAL A 44 -3.81 11.72 0.52
CA VAL A 44 -3.50 11.71 -0.91
C VAL A 44 -2.19 10.94 -1.16
N ARG A 45 -1.14 11.20 -0.37
CA ARG A 45 0.13 10.47 -0.43
C ARG A 45 -0.07 8.96 -0.31
N GLU A 46 -0.77 8.48 0.72
CA GLU A 46 -0.98 7.05 0.93
C GLU A 46 -1.90 6.42 -0.12
N CYS A 47 -2.90 7.15 -0.63
CA CYS A 47 -3.71 6.71 -1.78
C CYS A 47 -2.85 6.44 -3.02
N LEU A 48 -1.94 7.36 -3.34
CA LEU A 48 -1.07 7.21 -4.51
C LEU A 48 -0.03 6.11 -4.30
N ARG A 49 0.45 5.89 -3.07
CA ARG A 49 1.31 4.76 -2.71
C ARG A 49 0.58 3.42 -2.87
N TYR A 50 -0.68 3.33 -2.46
CA TYR A 50 -1.53 2.18 -2.72
C TYR A 50 -1.63 1.89 -4.23
N LEU A 51 -1.98 2.90 -5.04
CA LEU A 51 -2.13 2.74 -6.48
C LEU A 51 -0.81 2.33 -7.16
N TYR A 52 0.30 2.88 -6.69
CA TYR A 52 1.63 2.48 -7.14
C TYR A 52 1.93 1.00 -6.86
N LEU A 53 1.64 0.52 -5.65
CA LEU A 53 1.89 -0.88 -5.28
C LEU A 53 1.08 -1.85 -6.13
N VAL A 54 -0.22 -1.63 -6.26
CA VAL A 54 -1.10 -2.50 -7.07
C VAL A 54 -0.74 -2.45 -8.56
N SER A 55 -0.31 -1.28 -9.05
CA SER A 55 0.16 -1.13 -10.42
C SER A 55 1.47 -1.89 -10.67
N ARG A 56 2.43 -1.79 -9.74
CA ARG A 56 3.76 -2.39 -9.90
C ARG A 56 3.77 -3.90 -9.71
N HIS A 57 2.88 -4.42 -8.87
CA HIS A 57 2.87 -5.82 -8.45
C HIS A 57 1.53 -6.51 -8.70
N PRO A 58 0.99 -6.50 -9.93
CA PRO A 58 -0.32 -7.08 -10.23
C PRO A 58 -0.36 -8.61 -10.06
N ASP A 59 0.79 -9.28 -10.13
CA ASP A 59 0.95 -10.71 -9.89
C ASP A 59 0.91 -11.08 -8.40
N ARG A 60 1.36 -10.16 -7.52
CA ARG A 60 1.42 -10.39 -6.07
C ARG A 60 0.25 -9.80 -5.31
N LEU A 61 -0.30 -8.69 -5.82
CA LEU A 61 -1.35 -7.88 -5.19
C LEU A 61 -2.63 -7.82 -6.03
N GLY A 62 -2.61 -8.28 -7.29
CA GLY A 62 -3.79 -8.26 -8.14
C GLY A 62 -4.90 -9.14 -7.60
N GLY A 63 -6.03 -8.53 -7.28
CA GLY A 63 -7.18 -9.22 -6.68
C GLY A 63 -7.12 -9.36 -5.16
N LEU A 64 -6.03 -8.96 -4.51
CA LEU A 64 -5.97 -8.84 -3.06
C LEU A 64 -6.60 -7.52 -2.62
N PHE A 65 -7.42 -7.58 -1.56
CA PHE A 65 -7.87 -6.40 -0.85
C PHE A 65 -6.70 -5.90 0.01
N LEU A 66 -6.02 -4.81 -0.36
CA LEU A 66 -5.20 -4.13 0.64
C LEU A 66 -6.15 -3.31 1.51
N PRO A 67 -6.20 -3.59 2.83
CA PRO A 67 -7.09 -2.90 3.73
C PRO A 67 -6.52 -1.50 4.00
N VAL A 68 -6.99 -0.55 3.20
CA VAL A 68 -6.83 0.89 3.43
C VAL A 68 -8.06 1.42 4.14
N GLU A 69 -7.89 2.52 4.85
CA GLU A 69 -9.01 3.20 5.48
C GLU A 69 -9.96 3.86 4.49
N GLN A 70 -11.19 4.14 4.93
CA GLN A 70 -12.25 4.69 4.09
C GLN A 70 -11.85 6.03 3.45
N ASP A 71 -11.09 6.86 4.14
CA ASP A 71 -10.59 8.14 3.61
C ASP A 71 -9.72 7.97 2.37
N ILE A 72 -8.89 6.92 2.33
CA ILE A 72 -8.05 6.57 1.18
C ILE A 72 -8.92 6.08 0.01
N ASP A 73 -9.91 5.24 0.29
CA ASP A 73 -10.84 4.73 -0.71
C ASP A 73 -11.71 5.85 -1.29
N GLU A 74 -12.13 6.84 -0.49
CA GLU A 74 -12.84 8.02 -0.99
C GLU A 74 -11.99 8.86 -1.94
N ILE A 75 -10.70 9.06 -1.66
CA ILE A 75 -9.79 9.76 -2.56
C ILE A 75 -9.65 9.00 -3.87
N TRP A 76 -9.50 7.68 -3.82
CA TRP A 76 -9.43 6.87 -5.03
C TRP A 76 -10.72 6.96 -5.86
N HIS A 77 -11.89 6.91 -5.20
CA HIS A 77 -13.18 7.14 -5.86
C HIS A 77 -13.24 8.51 -6.55
N TYR A 78 -12.76 9.56 -5.88
CA TYR A 78 -12.70 10.89 -6.49
C TYR A 78 -11.81 10.91 -7.73
N LEU A 79 -10.63 10.27 -7.67
CA LEU A 79 -9.72 10.16 -8.82
C LEU A 79 -10.38 9.42 -9.99
N ILE A 80 -11.11 8.32 -9.74
CA ILE A 80 -11.81 7.55 -10.79
C ILE A 80 -12.81 8.42 -11.57
N LEU A 81 -13.46 9.39 -10.90
CA LEU A 81 -14.38 10.33 -11.56
C LEU A 81 -13.67 11.30 -12.51
N GLN A 82 -12.37 11.53 -12.32
CA GLN A 82 -11.51 12.28 -13.24
C GLN A 82 -11.08 11.37 -14.40
N THR A 83 -12.05 10.89 -15.19
CA THR A 83 -11.88 9.74 -16.10
C THR A 83 -10.68 9.80 -17.05
N ARG A 84 -10.33 10.98 -17.58
CA ARG A 84 -9.18 11.16 -18.47
C ARG A 84 -7.87 11.17 -17.68
N GLU A 85 -7.84 11.92 -16.59
CA GLU A 85 -6.69 12.09 -15.72
C GLU A 85 -6.34 10.78 -15.00
N TYR A 86 -7.35 10.02 -14.56
CA TYR A 86 -7.17 8.70 -13.96
C TYR A 86 -6.63 7.69 -14.96
N ARG A 87 -7.11 7.73 -16.22
CA ARG A 87 -6.52 6.90 -17.28
C ARG A 87 -5.05 7.25 -17.49
N ASP A 88 -4.70 8.52 -17.57
CA ASP A 88 -3.30 8.98 -17.72
C ASP A 88 -2.44 8.52 -16.53
N LEU A 89 -2.95 8.69 -15.31
CA LEU A 89 -2.30 8.20 -14.09
C LEU A 89 -1.99 6.70 -14.20
N CYS A 90 -2.99 5.88 -14.53
CA CYS A 90 -2.82 4.43 -14.61
C CYS A 90 -1.91 3.95 -15.75
N GLU A 91 -2.09 4.50 -16.95
CA GLU A 91 -1.45 3.97 -18.16
C GLU A 91 -0.06 4.60 -18.42
N ASN A 92 0.18 5.84 -17.97
CA ASN A 92 1.39 6.59 -18.32
C ASN A 92 2.27 6.97 -17.12
N ARG A 93 1.72 7.08 -15.91
CA ARG A 93 2.47 7.61 -14.74
C ARG A 93 2.75 6.57 -13.68
N LEU A 94 1.85 5.62 -13.47
CA LEU A 94 2.06 4.48 -12.59
C LEU A 94 2.94 3.41 -13.27
N PRO A 95 3.77 2.68 -12.50
CA PRO A 95 4.82 1.81 -13.05
C PRO A 95 4.29 0.61 -13.84
N GLY A 96 3.04 0.19 -13.62
CA GLY A 96 2.44 -0.97 -14.29
C GLY A 96 1.91 -0.68 -15.69
N GLY A 97 1.69 0.58 -16.06
CA GLY A 97 1.23 0.97 -17.40
C GLY A 97 -0.10 0.33 -17.83
N HIS A 98 -1.02 0.10 -16.90
CA HIS A 98 -2.31 -0.51 -17.18
C HIS A 98 -3.41 0.10 -16.32
N PHE A 99 -4.63 0.09 -16.85
CA PHE A 99 -5.80 0.61 -16.15
C PHE A 99 -6.11 -0.23 -14.89
N ILE A 100 -6.19 0.42 -13.73
CA ILE A 100 -6.51 -0.23 -12.46
C ILE A 100 -8.02 -0.12 -12.24
N HIS A 101 -8.70 -1.27 -12.26
CA HIS A 101 -10.12 -1.35 -11.96
C HIS A 101 -10.36 -1.37 -10.46
N HIS A 102 -11.18 -0.44 -9.97
CA HIS A 102 -11.70 -0.50 -8.61
C HIS A 102 -12.58 -1.74 -8.43
N ARG A 103 -12.42 -2.41 -7.30
CA ARG A 103 -13.24 -3.56 -6.90
C ARG A 103 -13.71 -3.33 -5.47
N SER A 104 -15.02 -3.27 -5.28
CA SER A 104 -15.64 -3.21 -3.96
C SER A 104 -15.65 -4.62 -3.33
N ILE A 105 -14.52 -5.04 -2.75
CA ILE A 105 -14.47 -6.21 -1.87
C ILE A 105 -14.42 -5.67 -0.46
N SER A 106 -15.36 -6.04 0.41
CA SER A 106 -15.28 -5.64 1.82
C SER A 106 -14.29 -6.53 2.57
N TYR A 107 -13.63 -5.97 3.58
CA TYR A 107 -12.76 -6.73 4.48
C TYR A 107 -13.49 -7.91 5.15
N ASP A 108 -14.77 -7.72 5.49
CA ASP A 108 -15.61 -8.75 6.10
C ASP A 108 -15.86 -9.93 5.16
N ALA A 109 -16.08 -9.68 3.86
CA ALA A 109 -16.23 -10.72 2.86
C ALA A 109 -14.92 -11.50 2.61
N TYR A 110 -13.78 -10.90 2.95
CA TYR A 110 -12.46 -11.48 2.80
C TYR A 110 -12.07 -12.41 3.97
N GLN A 111 -12.56 -12.13 5.19
CA GLN A 111 -12.34 -12.96 6.39
C GLN A 111 -13.08 -14.31 6.35
N GLU A 112 -14.05 -14.50 5.46
CA GLU A 112 -14.80 -15.76 5.31
C GLU A 112 -14.06 -16.84 4.48
N ALA A 113 -12.85 -16.54 3.98
CA ALA A 113 -12.03 -17.48 3.21
C ALA A 113 -11.34 -18.56 4.08
N PRO A 114 -11.09 -19.78 3.55
CA PRO A 114 -10.57 -20.89 4.34
C PRO A 114 -9.09 -20.68 4.72
N GLY A 115 -8.84 -20.46 6.02
CA GLY A 115 -7.52 -20.54 6.66
C GLY A 115 -7.01 -19.20 7.19
N ARG A 116 -7.10 -19.01 8.53
CA ARG A 116 -6.64 -17.79 9.23
C ARG A 116 -5.20 -17.39 8.91
N GLU A 117 -4.32 -18.38 8.69
CA GLU A 117 -2.92 -18.17 8.36
C GLU A 117 -2.73 -17.60 6.95
N ALA A 118 -3.46 -18.14 5.95
CA ALA A 118 -3.42 -17.62 4.59
C ALA A 118 -3.96 -16.19 4.51
N VAL A 119 -5.05 -15.89 5.23
CA VAL A 119 -5.60 -14.53 5.33
C VAL A 119 -4.61 -13.56 5.96
N ALA A 120 -3.90 -13.99 7.02
CA ALA A 120 -2.86 -13.18 7.65
C ALA A 120 -1.67 -12.95 6.71
N GLU A 121 -1.20 -13.99 6.01
CA GLU A 121 -0.10 -13.88 5.05
C GLU A 121 -0.44 -12.89 3.93
N GLU A 122 -1.63 -13.01 3.34
CA GLU A 122 -2.06 -12.11 2.27
C GLU A 122 -2.21 -10.66 2.77
N ALA A 123 -2.72 -10.46 3.99
CA ALA A 123 -2.85 -9.14 4.61
C ALA A 123 -1.49 -8.46 4.92
N LEU A 124 -0.41 -9.24 5.08
CA LEU A 124 0.93 -8.75 5.40
C LEU A 124 1.84 -8.65 4.16
N ARG A 125 1.53 -9.37 3.08
CA ARG A 125 2.38 -9.53 1.88
C ARG A 125 2.82 -8.22 1.23
N TRP A 126 2.06 -7.14 1.40
CA TRP A 126 2.33 -5.84 0.81
C TRP A 126 3.33 -4.99 1.61
N ILE A 127 3.51 -5.26 2.91
CA ILE A 127 4.38 -4.46 3.79
C ILE A 127 5.82 -4.39 3.24
N PRO A 128 6.46 -5.51 2.86
CA PRO A 128 7.82 -5.48 2.29
C PRO A 128 7.89 -4.74 0.94
N LEU A 129 6.80 -4.74 0.17
CA LEU A 129 6.72 -4.04 -1.10
C LEU A 129 6.62 -2.52 -0.90
N TYR A 130 5.87 -2.11 0.12
CA TYR A 130 5.78 -0.71 0.54
C TYR A 130 7.15 -0.20 0.96
N THR A 131 7.82 -0.91 1.87
CA THR A 131 9.09 -0.43 2.44
C THR A 131 10.22 -0.39 1.41
N ALA A 132 10.26 -1.37 0.50
CA ALA A 132 11.20 -1.37 -0.62
C ALA A 132 10.99 -0.19 -1.59
N ALA A 133 9.75 0.29 -1.74
CA ALA A 133 9.43 1.40 -2.65
C ALA A 133 9.57 2.78 -1.99
N PHE A 134 9.13 2.92 -0.73
CA PHE A 134 8.91 4.22 -0.09
C PHE A 134 9.74 4.46 1.16
N GLY A 135 10.50 3.45 1.62
CA GLY A 135 11.17 3.47 2.91
C GLY A 135 10.24 3.07 4.07
N PRO A 136 10.72 3.19 5.32
CA PRO A 136 9.97 2.78 6.50
C PRO A 136 8.68 3.59 6.68
N PHE A 137 7.71 3.01 7.40
CA PHE A 137 6.49 3.72 7.78
C PHE A 137 6.81 4.91 8.71
N ASP A 138 6.21 6.05 8.41
CA ASP A 138 6.20 7.21 9.30
C ASP A 138 4.89 7.28 10.09
N ALA A 139 4.85 8.18 11.08
CA ALA A 139 3.67 8.37 11.92
C ALA A 139 2.44 8.84 11.13
N ASP A 140 2.65 9.50 9.98
CA ASP A 140 1.58 9.99 9.12
C ASP A 140 0.95 8.88 8.26
N ALA A 141 1.68 7.78 7.99
CA ALA A 141 1.14 6.62 7.28
C ALA A 141 0.27 5.74 8.18
N LEU A 142 0.62 5.64 9.47
CA LEU A 142 -0.03 4.75 10.45
C LEU A 142 -1.58 4.81 10.43
N PRO A 143 -2.23 5.99 10.39
CA PRO A 143 -3.69 6.06 10.48
C PRO A 143 -4.40 5.44 9.27
N HIS A 144 -3.73 5.37 8.11
CA HIS A 144 -4.33 5.10 6.79
C HIS A 144 -4.23 3.65 6.32
N TRP A 145 -3.44 2.83 7.00
CA TRP A 145 -3.24 1.41 6.68
C TRP A 145 -3.77 0.54 7.81
N THR A 146 -4.91 -0.12 7.60
CA THR A 146 -5.62 -0.87 8.65
C THR A 146 -4.73 -1.88 9.36
N ILE A 147 -3.93 -2.63 8.60
CA ILE A 147 -3.04 -3.67 9.14
C ILE A 147 -1.87 -3.06 9.91
N VAL A 148 -1.26 -1.98 9.43
CA VAL A 148 -0.18 -1.29 10.15
C VAL A 148 -0.70 -0.75 11.48
N ARG A 149 -1.89 -0.15 11.48
CA ARG A 149 -2.55 0.32 12.69
C ARG A 149 -2.86 -0.80 13.68
N PHE A 150 -3.37 -1.93 13.19
CA PHE A 150 -3.62 -3.11 14.02
C PHE A 150 -2.33 -3.65 14.64
N LEU A 151 -1.29 -3.86 13.84
CA LEU A 151 0.03 -4.32 14.33
C LEU A 151 0.59 -3.37 15.39
N HIS A 152 0.43 -2.07 15.20
CA HIS A 152 0.96 -1.08 16.13
C HIS A 152 0.17 -1.00 17.44
N HIS A 153 -1.16 -0.84 17.37
CA HIS A 153 -1.97 -0.59 18.55
C HIS A 153 -2.37 -1.86 19.31
N GLU A 154 -2.68 -2.94 18.60
CA GLU A 154 -3.21 -4.16 19.21
C GLU A 154 -2.10 -5.16 19.55
N LEU A 155 -1.05 -5.22 18.72
CA LEU A 155 0.10 -6.11 18.94
C LEU A 155 1.33 -5.40 19.51
N GLY A 156 1.30 -4.07 19.62
CA GLY A 156 2.35 -3.29 20.28
C GLY A 156 3.66 -3.17 19.50
N LEU A 157 3.69 -3.53 18.21
CA LEU A 157 4.90 -3.37 17.39
C LEU A 157 5.16 -1.90 17.09
N SER A 158 6.41 -1.48 17.13
CA SER A 158 6.84 -0.18 16.62
C SER A 158 6.76 -0.10 15.10
N LEU A 159 6.71 1.12 14.54
CA LEU A 159 6.75 1.31 13.08
C LEU A 159 8.05 0.79 12.46
N GLU A 160 9.15 0.80 13.21
CA GLU A 160 10.43 0.22 12.80
C GLU A 160 10.33 -1.30 12.67
N GLU A 161 9.79 -1.98 13.69
CA GLU A 161 9.57 -3.44 13.66
C GLU A 161 8.60 -3.84 12.55
N ILE A 162 7.51 -3.08 12.34
CA ILE A 162 6.57 -3.33 11.24
C ILE A 162 7.26 -3.16 9.88
N SER A 163 8.12 -2.14 9.74
CA SER A 163 8.86 -1.89 8.50
C SER A 163 9.90 -2.99 8.21
N ALA A 164 10.41 -3.66 9.25
CA ALA A 164 11.39 -4.74 9.16
C ALA A 164 10.78 -6.11 8.83
N LEU A 165 9.45 -6.27 8.81
CA LEU A 165 8.78 -7.55 8.50
C LEU A 165 9.12 -8.14 7.12
N GLY A 166 9.76 -7.35 6.25
CA GLY A 166 10.27 -7.80 4.94
C GLY A 166 11.67 -8.42 4.95
N ASP A 167 12.45 -8.19 6.01
CA ASP A 167 13.85 -8.62 6.08
C ASP A 167 13.99 -10.08 6.56
N ASP A 168 13.02 -10.57 7.35
CA ASP A 168 13.05 -11.92 7.94
C ASP A 168 12.64 -13.04 6.98
N ALA A 169 12.03 -12.73 5.84
CA ALA A 169 11.64 -13.73 4.83
C ALA A 169 12.83 -14.33 4.05
N HIS A 170 14.07 -13.89 4.35
CA HIS A 170 15.30 -14.39 3.72
C HIS A 170 16.34 -14.95 4.71
N SER A 171 15.93 -15.59 5.80
CA SER A 171 16.83 -16.52 6.52
C SER A 171 16.71 -17.94 5.94
N PRO A 172 17.61 -18.39 5.04
CA PRO A 172 17.73 -19.79 4.67
C PRO A 172 18.58 -20.50 5.73
N ASP A 173 18.07 -20.66 6.95
CA ASP A 173 18.70 -21.57 7.91
C ASP A 173 17.67 -22.08 8.92
N GLY A 174 16.77 -22.93 8.41
CA GLY A 174 16.13 -23.92 9.26
C GLY A 174 17.14 -25.04 9.55
N PRO A 175 17.30 -25.49 10.81
CA PRO A 175 18.31 -26.48 11.15
C PRO A 175 18.08 -27.77 10.37
N THR A 176 19.07 -28.18 9.58
CA THR A 176 19.12 -29.48 8.91
C THR A 176 18.90 -30.59 9.93
N ALA A 177 17.80 -31.31 9.79
CA ALA A 177 17.53 -32.52 10.57
C ALA A 177 18.62 -33.56 10.32
N PRO A 178 19.08 -34.32 11.34
CA PRO A 178 20.12 -35.30 11.16
C PRO A 178 19.62 -36.49 10.33
N GLU A 179 20.44 -36.86 9.35
CA GLU A 179 20.32 -38.04 8.50
C GLU A 179 20.17 -39.29 9.38
N ARG A 180 19.05 -40.01 9.22
CA ARG A 180 18.86 -41.30 9.86
C ARG A 180 19.58 -42.36 9.03
N ASP A 181 20.72 -42.77 9.54
CA ASP A 181 21.49 -43.90 9.02
C ASP A 181 20.66 -45.17 9.23
N HIS A 182 20.24 -45.80 8.13
CA HIS A 182 19.61 -47.11 8.14
C HIS A 182 20.70 -48.15 7.89
N THR A 183 21.05 -48.90 8.94
CA THR A 183 21.65 -50.23 8.83
C THR A 183 20.68 -51.25 9.41
#